data_AF-A0A397HA99-F1
#
_entry.id   AF-A0A397HA99-F1
#
_cell.length_a   1.000
_cell.length_b   1.000
_cell.length_c   1.000
_cell.angle_alpha   90.00
_cell.angle_beta   90.00
_cell.angle_gamma   90.00
#
_symmetry.space_group_name_H-M   'P 1'
#
loop_
_entity.id
_entity.type
_entity.pdbx_description
1 polymer ?
#
loop_
_entity_poly.entity_id
_entity_poly.type
_entity_poly.pdbx_seq_one_letter_code
_entity_poly.pdbx_strand_id
1 'polypeptide(L)'
;MTSIFFWFRRLYSLDTLDTRFTASATTSLKAAADTRPPSAKDARANAIANGAAPPNWRTPEFLVYYFVFLTVVPMMFKTVIDASKESHPTYSTYEHLLSPGWIPGRKVDNSDAQFSNFRDNIPYLLILLVAHPLLRRVYERYLLRSHATSVSRNTDAVAAGDARLDRRVRFDYYFALAFITALHGVSAIKVLVVLYLNYKIAKSFPRKYIPAATWIFNISTLFANELCGGYPLERMATFFTVGGAEEAHLVQWARYIDGFGGLMPRWEILFNLTVLRLISFNMDYYWSLDYPAASAIEKKQLDPAALSERDRVNIPPEPTAFNTRNYVAYALYSPLYLTGPILTFNDYIAQQRYAPPSLTKTRTLLYGIRFFLTLLSMELILHYIYALAISQASPDWSLYSAGQLSMLAFFNLHIIWLKLLIPWRFFRLWAMVDGIDPPENMVRCVSNNYSAFAFWRGWHRSFNRWIVRYLYVPLGGGARSGGANKSSSGLLSKARQIFNFLVVFTFVALWHDINLRLLMWGWLITLFVLPEVIATLLFPAHKWRSRPTTYRVLCGVGAVGNILMMMVANLVGFALGLDGLKGLLSEILGSYSGIGFLVAACAALFVGVQVMFEIREEELRAGIKMKC
;
A
#
# COMPACT_ATOMS: atom_id res chain seq x y z
N MET A 1 26.98 -21.40 -17.75
CA MET A 1 26.02 -21.57 -16.64
C MET A 1 25.76 -20.21 -16.01
N THR A 2 24.52 -19.71 -15.97
CA THR A 2 24.18 -18.50 -15.22
C THR A 2 24.37 -18.76 -13.73
N SER A 3 25.26 -18.02 -13.07
CA SER A 3 25.58 -18.15 -11.64
C SER A 3 24.34 -17.98 -10.75
N ILE A 4 24.29 -18.68 -9.61
CA ILE A 4 23.25 -18.51 -8.57
C ILE A 4 23.10 -17.04 -8.15
N PHE A 5 24.22 -16.30 -8.12
CA PHE A 5 24.23 -14.86 -7.81
C PHE A 5 23.42 -14.03 -8.80
N PHE A 6 23.35 -14.44 -10.08
CA PHE A 6 22.51 -13.75 -11.07
C PHE A 6 21.03 -13.87 -10.72
N TRP A 7 20.56 -15.08 -10.39
CA TRP A 7 19.17 -15.31 -10.01
C TRP A 7 18.81 -14.62 -8.69
N PHE A 8 19.73 -14.62 -7.72
CA PHE A 8 19.55 -13.88 -6.47
C PHE A 8 19.42 -12.36 -6.70
N ARG A 9 20.31 -11.78 -7.52
CA ARG A 9 20.21 -10.35 -7.91
C ARG A 9 18.91 -10.05 -8.63
N ARG A 10 18.47 -10.95 -9.52
CA ARG A 10 17.21 -10.80 -10.26
C ARG A 10 16.00 -10.89 -9.33
N LEU A 11 16.01 -11.77 -8.34
CA LEU A 11 14.93 -11.93 -7.37
C LEU A 11 14.67 -10.63 -6.57
N TYR A 12 15.75 -9.95 -6.17
CA TYR A 12 15.67 -8.71 -5.40
C TYR A 12 15.72 -7.43 -6.25
N SER A 13 15.75 -7.54 -7.57
CA SER A 13 15.76 -6.37 -8.45
C SER A 13 14.47 -5.54 -8.33
N LEU A 14 14.58 -4.26 -8.65
CA LEU A 14 13.43 -3.35 -8.69
C LEU A 14 12.44 -3.73 -9.79
N ASP A 15 12.90 -4.27 -10.93
CA ASP A 15 12.03 -4.77 -12.01
C ASP A 15 11.14 -5.93 -11.57
N THR A 16 11.72 -6.87 -10.82
CA THR A 16 10.96 -8.00 -10.28
C THR A 16 9.89 -7.52 -9.31
N LEU A 17 10.21 -6.50 -8.50
CA LEU A 17 9.27 -5.88 -7.58
C LEU A 17 8.16 -5.13 -8.33
N ASP A 18 8.52 -4.10 -9.09
CA ASP A 18 7.64 -3.29 -9.92
C ASP A 18 8.43 -2.59 -11.04
N THR A 19 8.11 -2.90 -12.30
CA THR A 19 8.79 -2.30 -13.47
C THR A 19 8.63 -0.78 -13.55
N ARG A 20 7.67 -0.21 -12.81
CA ARG A 20 7.48 1.26 -12.70
C ARG A 20 8.61 1.97 -11.95
N PHE A 21 9.50 1.24 -11.31
CA PHE A 21 10.64 1.83 -10.59
C PHE A 21 11.83 2.11 -11.52
N THR A 22 11.97 1.32 -12.57
CA THR A 22 13.07 1.38 -13.55
C THR A 22 12.62 2.05 -14.84
N ALA A 23 11.36 1.88 -15.24
CA ALA A 23 10.78 2.52 -16.41
C ALA A 23 10.05 3.84 -16.06
N SER A 24 10.16 4.84 -16.93
CA SER A 24 9.33 6.05 -16.80
C SER A 24 7.85 5.71 -16.90
N ALA A 25 7.00 6.36 -16.10
CA ALA A 25 5.55 6.29 -16.22
C ALA A 25 5.01 6.74 -17.59
N THR A 26 5.85 7.41 -18.40
CA THR A 26 5.53 7.87 -19.77
C THR A 26 6.07 6.93 -20.86
N THR A 27 6.92 5.96 -20.51
CA THR A 27 7.46 4.99 -21.47
C THR A 27 6.42 3.90 -21.71
N SER A 28 6.22 3.51 -22.97
CA SER A 28 5.33 2.41 -23.34
C SER A 28 5.80 1.11 -22.68
N LEU A 29 4.87 0.26 -22.25
CA LEU A 29 5.22 -0.99 -21.56
C LEU A 29 6.01 -1.95 -22.45
N LYS A 30 5.82 -1.91 -23.77
CA LYS A 30 6.61 -2.69 -24.74
C LYS A 30 8.07 -2.24 -24.81
N ALA A 31 8.31 -0.92 -24.77
CA ALA A 31 9.67 -0.39 -24.72
C ALA A 31 10.33 -0.66 -23.36
N ALA A 32 9.55 -0.61 -22.27
CA ALA A 32 10.03 -0.94 -20.92
C ALA A 32 10.32 -2.44 -20.70
N ALA A 33 9.61 -3.33 -21.41
CA ALA A 33 9.82 -4.78 -21.34
C ALA A 33 10.95 -5.30 -22.24
N ASP A 34 11.57 -4.45 -23.06
CA ASP A 34 12.67 -4.81 -23.95
C ASP A 34 13.98 -4.96 -23.15
N THR A 35 14.47 -6.20 -23.03
CA THR A 35 15.59 -6.60 -22.16
C THR A 35 16.98 -6.28 -22.71
N ARG A 36 17.10 -5.45 -23.74
CA ARG A 36 18.39 -5.01 -24.29
C ARG A 36 19.16 -4.11 -23.29
N PRO A 37 20.51 -4.04 -23.35
CA PRO A 37 21.33 -3.32 -22.37
C PRO A 37 20.93 -1.83 -22.21
N PRO A 38 20.94 -1.27 -20.99
CA PRO A 38 20.56 0.12 -20.71
C PRO A 38 21.39 1.16 -21.46
N SER A 39 22.64 0.81 -21.81
CA SER A 39 23.59 1.70 -22.50
C SER A 39 23.10 2.22 -23.84
N ALA A 40 22.08 1.59 -24.44
CA ALA A 40 21.59 1.94 -25.77
C ALA A 40 20.27 2.75 -25.79
N LYS A 41 19.59 3.03 -24.65
CA LYS A 41 18.14 3.33 -24.75
C LYS A 41 17.48 4.42 -23.91
N ASP A 42 18.15 5.13 -23.02
CA ASP A 42 17.42 6.17 -22.29
C ASP A 42 18.30 7.37 -21.97
N ALA A 43 18.21 8.42 -22.81
CA ALA A 43 18.85 9.71 -22.56
C ALA A 43 18.53 10.24 -21.15
N ARG A 44 17.35 9.90 -20.63
CA ARG A 44 16.96 10.19 -19.25
C ARG A 44 17.76 9.39 -18.23
N ALA A 45 17.88 8.07 -18.39
CA ALA A 45 18.65 7.24 -17.45
C ALA A 45 20.12 7.70 -17.42
N ASN A 46 20.69 8.00 -18.60
CA ASN A 46 22.03 8.58 -18.71
C ASN A 46 22.12 9.96 -18.03
N ALA A 47 21.13 10.84 -18.22
CA ALA A 47 21.10 12.14 -17.54
C ALA A 47 20.98 12.01 -16.01
N ILE A 48 20.27 10.99 -15.51
CA ILE A 48 20.19 10.68 -14.08
C ILE A 48 21.55 10.18 -13.58
N ALA A 49 22.16 9.24 -14.29
CA ALA A 49 23.45 8.66 -13.92
C ALA A 49 24.59 9.68 -13.93
N ASN A 50 24.61 10.59 -14.91
CA ASN A 50 25.61 11.66 -15.01
C ASN A 50 25.55 12.65 -13.84
N GLY A 51 24.43 12.72 -13.12
CA GLY A 51 24.28 13.58 -11.94
C GLY A 51 24.67 12.92 -10.61
N ALA A 52 25.04 11.64 -10.62
CA ALA A 52 25.31 10.86 -9.41
C ALA A 52 26.76 11.01 -8.95
N ALA A 53 26.98 10.95 -7.64
CA ALA A 53 28.31 10.98 -7.04
C ALA A 53 29.07 9.64 -7.28
N PRO A 54 30.42 9.65 -7.25
CA PRO A 54 31.20 8.42 -7.29
C PRO A 54 30.90 7.52 -6.08
N PRO A 55 31.10 6.19 -6.20
CA PRO A 55 30.73 5.24 -5.15
C PRO A 55 31.61 5.38 -3.90
N ASN A 56 30.98 5.42 -2.73
CA ASN A 56 31.68 5.46 -1.45
C ASN A 56 31.90 4.07 -0.83
N TRP A 57 31.35 3.01 -1.41
CA TRP A 57 31.40 1.64 -0.85
C TRP A 57 32.80 1.10 -0.49
N ARG A 58 33.87 1.65 -1.08
CA ARG A 58 35.27 1.23 -0.85
C ARG A 58 36.10 2.26 -0.09
N THR A 59 35.49 3.32 0.43
CA THR A 59 36.21 4.34 1.22
C THR A 59 36.47 3.85 2.64
N PRO A 60 37.51 4.34 3.33
CA PRO A 60 37.78 4.00 4.73
C PRO A 60 36.58 4.30 5.66
N GLU A 61 35.85 5.37 5.39
CA GLU A 61 34.60 5.71 6.09
C GLU A 61 33.58 4.57 6.02
N PHE A 62 33.33 4.01 4.83
CA PHE A 62 32.38 2.92 4.65
C PHE A 62 32.87 1.59 5.22
N LEU A 63 34.18 1.36 5.29
CA LEU A 63 34.74 0.21 6.01
C LEU A 63 34.37 0.24 7.50
N VAL A 64 34.44 1.42 8.13
CA VAL A 64 33.96 1.61 9.52
C VAL A 64 32.45 1.34 9.60
N TYR A 65 31.68 1.82 8.63
CA TYR A 65 30.23 1.59 8.60
C TYR A 65 29.87 0.10 8.44
N TYR A 66 30.63 -0.66 7.65
CA TYR A 66 30.44 -2.11 7.58
C TYR A 66 30.73 -2.79 8.91
N PHE A 67 31.80 -2.40 9.61
CA PHE A 67 32.10 -2.94 10.94
C PHE A 67 30.95 -2.67 11.92
N VAL A 68 30.44 -1.43 11.96
CA VAL A 68 29.28 -1.09 12.79
C VAL A 68 28.06 -1.91 12.39
N PHE A 69 27.76 -2.06 11.10
CA PHE A 69 26.61 -2.83 10.63
C PHE A 69 26.71 -4.31 10.98
N LEU A 70 27.87 -4.93 10.76
CA LEU A 70 28.14 -6.35 11.04
C LEU A 70 28.14 -6.68 12.54
N THR A 71 28.32 -5.69 13.41
CA THR A 71 28.29 -5.86 14.86
C THR A 71 26.93 -5.51 15.45
N VAL A 72 26.42 -4.31 15.15
CA VAL A 72 25.20 -3.77 15.73
C VAL A 72 23.97 -4.55 15.28
N VAL A 73 23.83 -4.89 13.98
CA VAL A 73 22.61 -5.59 13.51
C VAL A 73 22.42 -6.94 14.19
N PRO A 74 23.43 -7.84 14.27
CA PRO A 74 23.30 -9.07 15.06
C PRO A 74 23.01 -8.83 16.53
N MET A 75 23.60 -7.79 17.15
CA MET A 75 23.31 -7.44 18.54
C MET A 75 21.85 -6.99 18.74
N MET A 76 21.27 -6.25 17.79
CA MET A 76 19.86 -5.85 17.82
C MET A 76 18.94 -7.07 17.89
N PHE A 77 19.14 -8.04 16.99
CA PHE A 77 18.39 -9.31 17.00
C PHE A 77 18.62 -10.09 18.29
N LYS A 78 19.88 -10.27 18.70
CA LYS A 78 20.22 -10.99 19.94
C LYS A 78 19.49 -10.40 21.16
N THR A 79 19.50 -9.08 21.28
CA THR A 79 18.91 -8.35 22.42
C THR A 79 17.42 -8.67 22.57
N VAL A 80 16.67 -8.65 21.47
CA VAL A 80 15.23 -8.89 21.52
C VAL A 80 14.88 -10.38 21.64
N ILE A 81 15.73 -11.25 21.09
CA ILE A 81 15.62 -12.71 21.27
C ILE A 81 15.85 -13.07 22.73
N ASP A 82 16.86 -12.46 23.39
CA ASP A 82 17.14 -12.68 24.80
C ASP A 82 15.97 -12.22 25.69
N ALA A 83 15.29 -11.11 25.32
CA ALA A 83 14.07 -10.66 25.98
C ALA A 83 12.86 -11.61 25.77
N SER A 84 12.91 -12.47 24.76
CA SER A 84 11.84 -13.41 24.38
C SER A 84 12.08 -14.85 24.87
N LYS A 85 13.15 -15.10 25.63
CA LYS A 85 13.47 -16.45 26.15
C LYS A 85 12.61 -16.82 27.34
N GLU A 86 12.34 -18.12 27.48
CA GLU A 86 11.68 -18.73 28.66
C GLU A 86 12.39 -18.39 29.98
N SER A 87 13.71 -18.20 29.94
CA SER A 87 14.52 -17.82 31.10
C SER A 87 14.37 -16.35 31.52
N HIS A 88 13.70 -15.51 30.73
CA HIS A 88 13.54 -14.09 31.06
C HIS A 88 12.51 -13.93 32.20
N PRO A 89 12.75 -13.06 33.21
CA PRO A 89 11.87 -12.95 34.39
C PRO A 89 10.40 -12.66 34.09
N THR A 90 10.12 -12.02 32.95
CA THR A 90 8.77 -11.65 32.52
C THR A 90 8.08 -12.69 31.64
N TYR A 91 8.72 -13.82 31.31
CA TYR A 91 8.17 -14.78 30.35
C TYR A 91 6.78 -15.31 30.74
N SER A 92 6.61 -15.65 32.02
CA SER A 92 5.34 -16.17 32.56
C SER A 92 4.17 -15.20 32.41
N THR A 93 4.42 -13.89 32.25
CA THR A 93 3.36 -12.89 32.12
C THR A 93 2.70 -12.92 30.74
N TYR A 94 3.39 -13.37 29.70
CA TYR A 94 2.89 -13.38 28.32
C TYR A 94 2.85 -14.77 27.68
N GLU A 95 3.35 -15.81 28.36
CA GLU A 95 3.37 -17.18 27.84
C GLU A 95 2.00 -17.65 27.32
N HIS A 96 0.92 -17.29 28.01
CA HIS A 96 -0.45 -17.64 27.66
C HIS A 96 -0.95 -17.03 26.33
N LEU A 97 -0.26 -16.00 25.81
CA LEU A 97 -0.54 -15.38 24.51
C LEU A 97 0.18 -16.09 23.35
N LEU A 98 1.12 -16.98 23.65
CA LEU A 98 1.90 -17.70 22.66
C LEU A 98 1.17 -18.99 22.24
N SER A 99 1.25 -19.31 20.95
CA SER A 99 0.68 -20.54 20.38
C SER A 99 1.78 -21.58 20.07
N PRO A 100 1.44 -22.87 19.93
CA PRO A 100 2.38 -23.86 19.41
C PRO A 100 2.94 -23.45 18.04
N GLY A 101 4.27 -23.42 17.91
CA GLY A 101 4.96 -23.11 16.67
C GLY A 101 5.27 -24.36 15.84
N TRP A 102 5.65 -24.18 14.58
CA TRP A 102 6.08 -25.28 13.70
C TRP A 102 7.59 -25.56 13.79
N ILE A 103 8.36 -24.67 14.42
CA ILE A 103 9.77 -24.89 14.71
C ILE A 103 9.88 -25.73 15.98
N PRO A 104 10.54 -26.90 15.96
CA PRO A 104 10.68 -27.77 17.13
C PRO A 104 11.23 -27.02 18.35
N GLY A 105 10.54 -27.13 19.48
CA GLY A 105 10.92 -26.47 20.73
C GLY A 105 10.73 -24.95 20.76
N ARG A 106 9.95 -24.38 19.83
CA ARG A 106 9.63 -22.94 19.81
C ARG A 106 8.13 -22.71 19.69
N LYS A 107 7.63 -21.78 20.51
CA LYS A 107 6.29 -21.21 20.36
C LYS A 107 6.30 -20.11 19.28
N VAL A 108 5.13 -19.63 18.91
CA VAL A 108 4.96 -18.52 17.97
C VAL A 108 4.10 -17.43 18.61
N ASP A 109 4.52 -16.17 18.44
CA ASP A 109 3.71 -15.00 18.78
C ASP A 109 2.64 -14.80 17.70
N ASN A 110 1.45 -15.36 17.92
CA ASN A 110 0.28 -15.18 17.06
C ASN A 110 -0.73 -14.19 17.69
N SER A 111 -0.28 -13.30 18.57
CA SER A 111 -1.14 -12.43 19.38
C SER A 111 -1.77 -11.24 18.61
N ASP A 112 -1.28 -10.93 17.41
CA ASP A 112 -1.89 -9.88 16.56
C ASP A 112 -3.16 -10.42 15.91
N ALA A 113 -4.33 -9.93 16.31
CA ALA A 113 -5.62 -10.38 15.77
C ALA A 113 -5.77 -10.15 14.25
N GLN A 114 -5.16 -9.10 13.70
CA GLN A 114 -5.23 -8.79 12.27
C GLN A 114 -4.35 -9.75 11.45
N PHE A 115 -3.12 -9.98 11.88
CA PHE A 115 -2.19 -10.85 11.18
C PHE A 115 -2.53 -12.33 11.39
N SER A 116 -2.91 -12.75 12.59
CA SER A 116 -3.35 -14.13 12.87
C SER A 116 -4.52 -14.54 11.97
N ASN A 117 -5.54 -13.67 11.84
CA ASN A 117 -6.67 -13.93 10.94
C ASN A 117 -6.21 -14.18 9.48
N PHE A 118 -5.29 -13.37 8.95
CA PHE A 118 -4.72 -13.60 7.63
C PHE A 118 -3.89 -14.90 7.58
N ARG A 119 -2.99 -15.07 8.55
CA ARG A 119 -2.03 -16.17 8.65
C ARG A 119 -2.73 -17.53 8.69
N ASP A 120 -3.74 -17.66 9.54
CA ASP A 120 -4.49 -18.90 9.75
C ASP A 120 -5.35 -19.25 8.52
N ASN A 121 -5.69 -18.25 7.69
CA ASN A 121 -6.43 -18.43 6.44
C ASN A 121 -5.54 -18.54 5.18
N ILE A 122 -4.21 -18.49 5.30
CA ILE A 122 -3.28 -18.63 4.15
C ILE A 122 -3.59 -19.85 3.27
N PRO A 123 -3.88 -21.06 3.80
CA PRO A 123 -4.19 -22.22 2.96
C PRO A 123 -5.41 -21.99 2.06
N TYR A 124 -6.50 -21.44 2.59
CA TYR A 124 -7.70 -21.12 1.81
C TYR A 124 -7.44 -20.03 0.78
N LEU A 125 -6.66 -19.01 1.14
CA LEU A 125 -6.25 -17.96 0.23
C LEU A 125 -5.39 -18.53 -0.92
N LEU A 126 -4.45 -19.44 -0.64
CA LEU A 126 -3.65 -20.11 -1.68
C LEU A 126 -4.51 -20.96 -2.63
N ILE A 127 -5.58 -21.60 -2.12
CA ILE A 127 -6.56 -22.28 -2.98
C ILE A 127 -7.22 -21.26 -3.91
N LEU A 128 -7.68 -20.11 -3.40
CA LEU A 128 -8.29 -19.06 -4.23
C LEU A 128 -7.33 -18.47 -5.26
N LEU A 129 -6.07 -18.23 -4.87
CA LEU A 129 -4.99 -17.74 -5.73
C LEU A 129 -4.82 -18.60 -6.99
N VAL A 130 -5.02 -19.91 -6.86
CA VAL A 130 -4.89 -20.89 -7.95
C VAL A 130 -6.24 -21.12 -8.65
N ALA A 131 -7.30 -21.36 -7.87
CA ALA A 131 -8.62 -21.71 -8.38
C ALA A 131 -9.25 -20.60 -9.23
N HIS A 132 -9.19 -19.34 -8.78
CA HIS A 132 -9.82 -18.23 -9.51
C HIS A 132 -9.25 -18.05 -10.94
N PRO A 133 -7.91 -17.93 -11.15
CA PRO A 133 -7.36 -17.84 -12.50
C PRO A 133 -7.60 -19.11 -13.34
N LEU A 134 -7.65 -20.30 -12.72
CA LEU A 134 -7.98 -21.54 -13.42
C LEU A 134 -9.44 -21.55 -13.89
N LEU A 135 -10.38 -21.15 -13.02
CA LEU A 135 -11.80 -21.01 -13.37
C LEU A 135 -11.98 -20.01 -14.51
N ARG A 136 -11.24 -18.90 -14.52
CA ARG A 136 -11.25 -17.97 -15.65
C ARG A 136 -10.79 -18.64 -16.95
N ARG A 137 -9.67 -19.36 -16.93
CA ARG A 137 -9.16 -20.05 -18.13
C ARG A 137 -10.13 -21.09 -18.65
N VAL A 138 -10.80 -21.81 -17.73
CA VAL A 138 -11.85 -22.77 -18.06
C VAL A 138 -13.04 -22.07 -18.72
N TYR A 139 -13.54 -20.99 -18.11
CA TYR A 139 -14.61 -20.15 -18.64
C TYR A 139 -14.29 -19.60 -20.04
N GLU A 140 -13.09 -19.04 -20.21
CA GLU A 140 -12.62 -18.54 -21.50
C GLU A 140 -12.55 -19.65 -22.56
N ARG A 141 -12.06 -20.84 -22.21
CA ARG A 141 -11.98 -21.98 -23.13
C ARG A 141 -13.36 -22.47 -23.58
N TYR A 142 -14.34 -22.50 -22.67
CA TYR A 142 -15.71 -22.89 -23.01
C TYR A 142 -16.42 -21.85 -23.88
N LEU A 143 -16.27 -20.56 -23.58
CA LEU A 143 -16.86 -19.50 -24.41
C LEU A 143 -16.19 -19.33 -25.78
N LEU A 144 -14.89 -19.60 -25.89
CA LEU A 144 -14.19 -19.61 -27.17
C LEU A 144 -14.73 -20.69 -28.11
N ARG A 145 -15.18 -21.85 -27.58
CA ARG A 145 -15.83 -22.88 -28.41
C ARG A 145 -17.16 -22.42 -29.01
N SER A 146 -17.92 -21.58 -28.31
CA SER A 146 -19.19 -21.03 -28.81
C SER A 146 -19.03 -19.86 -29.80
N HIS A 147 -17.83 -19.26 -29.93
CA HIS A 147 -17.55 -18.19 -30.90
C HIS A 147 -16.60 -18.61 -32.04
N ALA A 148 -15.96 -19.77 -31.94
CA ALA A 148 -15.08 -20.31 -33.00
C ALA A 148 -15.81 -20.69 -34.29
N THR A 149 -17.16 -20.69 -34.30
CA THR A 149 -17.97 -20.91 -35.51
C THR A 149 -18.14 -19.66 -36.38
N SER A 150 -17.63 -18.47 -35.99
CA SER A 150 -17.88 -17.24 -36.76
C SER A 150 -16.71 -16.26 -36.93
N VAL A 151 -15.45 -16.63 -36.64
CA VAL A 151 -14.33 -15.67 -36.67
C VAL A 151 -13.21 -16.10 -37.62
N SER A 152 -13.06 -15.31 -38.70
CA SER A 152 -11.96 -15.37 -39.67
C SER A 152 -10.59 -15.17 -39.00
N ARG A 153 -9.54 -15.80 -39.54
CA ARG A 153 -8.15 -15.78 -39.02
C ARG A 153 -7.45 -14.40 -39.08
N ASN A 154 -8.12 -13.36 -39.60
CA ASN A 154 -7.62 -11.98 -39.67
C ASN A 154 -8.43 -11.03 -38.76
N THR A 155 -8.48 -11.29 -37.45
CA THR A 155 -9.07 -10.32 -36.50
C THR A 155 -8.11 -9.17 -36.23
N ASP A 156 -8.57 -7.93 -36.45
CA ASP A 156 -7.89 -6.71 -36.02
C ASP A 156 -7.54 -6.75 -34.53
N ALA A 157 -6.38 -6.22 -34.16
CA ALA A 157 -5.88 -6.21 -32.78
C ALA A 157 -6.87 -5.53 -31.80
N VAL A 158 -7.61 -4.53 -32.28
CA VAL A 158 -8.65 -3.83 -31.51
C VAL A 158 -9.83 -4.76 -31.22
N ALA A 159 -10.34 -5.47 -32.22
CA ALA A 159 -11.44 -6.41 -32.06
C ALA A 159 -11.07 -7.57 -31.11
N ALA A 160 -9.83 -8.06 -31.18
CA ALA A 160 -9.31 -9.05 -30.25
C ALA A 160 -9.25 -8.51 -28.80
N GLY A 161 -8.85 -7.25 -28.64
CA GLY A 161 -8.85 -6.54 -27.35
C GLY A 161 -10.24 -6.39 -26.76
N ASP A 162 -11.22 -5.95 -27.55
CA ASP A 162 -12.62 -5.79 -27.14
C ASP A 162 -13.25 -7.12 -26.71
N ALA A 163 -13.02 -8.17 -27.49
CA ALA A 163 -13.48 -9.50 -27.16
C ALA A 163 -12.84 -10.04 -25.85
N ARG A 164 -11.57 -9.68 -25.58
CA ARG A 164 -10.91 -10.01 -24.31
C ARG A 164 -11.53 -9.25 -23.14
N LEU A 165 -11.75 -7.93 -23.28
CA LEU A 165 -12.37 -7.09 -22.27
C LEU A 165 -13.72 -7.67 -21.84
N ASP A 166 -14.59 -7.94 -22.80
CA ASP A 166 -15.93 -8.44 -22.54
C ASP A 166 -15.92 -9.81 -21.83
N ARG A 167 -15.12 -10.77 -22.31
CA ARG A 167 -15.00 -12.09 -21.64
C ARG A 167 -14.52 -11.96 -20.20
N ARG A 168 -13.46 -11.19 -19.97
CA ARG A 168 -12.86 -11.07 -18.63
C ARG A 168 -13.77 -10.35 -17.65
N VAL A 169 -14.41 -9.26 -18.09
CA VAL A 169 -15.32 -8.50 -17.23
C VAL A 169 -16.61 -9.27 -16.95
N ARG A 170 -17.13 -10.07 -17.89
CA ARG A 170 -18.25 -10.98 -17.60
C ARG A 170 -17.90 -12.00 -16.53
N PHE A 171 -16.72 -12.62 -16.63
CA PHE A 171 -16.25 -13.53 -15.59
C PHE A 171 -16.14 -12.80 -14.24
N ASP A 172 -15.48 -11.64 -14.21
CA ASP A 172 -15.29 -10.85 -12.99
C ASP A 172 -16.62 -10.47 -12.36
N TYR A 173 -17.60 -10.08 -13.16
CA TYR A 173 -18.93 -9.72 -12.70
C TYR A 173 -19.61 -10.89 -11.98
N TYR A 174 -19.73 -12.05 -12.63
CA TYR A 174 -20.41 -13.20 -12.03
C TYR A 174 -19.62 -13.81 -10.87
N PHE A 175 -18.29 -13.89 -11.01
CA PHE A 175 -17.43 -14.36 -9.92
C PHE A 175 -17.53 -13.42 -8.72
N ALA A 176 -17.52 -12.10 -8.92
CA ALA A 176 -17.67 -11.13 -7.84
C ALA A 176 -19.00 -11.30 -7.10
N LEU A 177 -20.12 -11.51 -7.80
CA LEU A 177 -21.42 -11.74 -7.15
C LEU A 177 -21.41 -13.01 -6.29
N ALA A 178 -20.86 -14.12 -6.82
CA ALA A 178 -20.71 -15.34 -6.04
C ALA A 178 -19.76 -15.15 -4.85
N PHE A 179 -18.64 -14.45 -5.07
CA PHE A 179 -17.61 -14.21 -4.08
C PHE A 179 -18.10 -13.35 -2.92
N ILE A 180 -18.76 -12.22 -3.17
CA ILE A 180 -19.32 -11.37 -2.10
C ILE A 180 -20.44 -12.09 -1.34
N THR A 181 -21.20 -12.96 -2.01
CA THR A 181 -22.27 -13.74 -1.36
C THR A 181 -21.67 -14.78 -0.44
N ALA A 182 -20.60 -15.47 -0.86
CA ALA A 182 -19.87 -16.40 0.01
C ALA A 182 -19.20 -15.69 1.19
N LEU A 183 -18.64 -14.50 0.95
CA LEU A 183 -17.97 -13.72 1.98
C LEU A 183 -18.95 -13.10 2.98
N HIS A 184 -20.03 -12.47 2.53
CA HIS A 184 -20.86 -11.61 3.37
C HIS A 184 -22.30 -12.11 3.54
N GLY A 185 -22.66 -13.22 2.89
CA GLY A 185 -24.00 -13.78 2.92
C GLY A 185 -25.05 -12.74 2.52
N VAL A 186 -26.06 -12.53 3.37
CA VAL A 186 -27.15 -11.56 3.12
C VAL A 186 -26.63 -10.12 3.05
N SER A 187 -25.56 -9.78 3.77
CA SER A 187 -24.98 -8.44 3.73
C SER A 187 -24.39 -8.07 2.37
N ALA A 188 -24.19 -9.04 1.47
CA ALA A 188 -23.86 -8.76 0.07
C ALA A 188 -24.91 -7.87 -0.62
N ILE A 189 -26.19 -7.98 -0.26
CA ILE A 189 -27.26 -7.13 -0.79
C ILE A 189 -27.03 -5.68 -0.39
N LYS A 190 -26.64 -5.43 0.87
CA LYS A 190 -26.34 -4.09 1.40
C LYS A 190 -25.21 -3.45 0.60
N VAL A 191 -24.13 -4.19 0.36
CA VAL A 191 -23.01 -3.79 -0.50
C VAL A 191 -23.48 -3.42 -1.91
N LEU A 192 -24.29 -4.27 -2.54
CA LEU A 192 -24.80 -4.03 -3.90
C LEU A 192 -25.71 -2.80 -3.99
N VAL A 193 -26.52 -2.52 -2.96
CA VAL A 193 -27.34 -1.31 -2.89
C VAL A 193 -26.45 -0.06 -2.84
N VAL A 194 -25.42 -0.03 -1.99
CA VAL A 194 -24.47 1.10 -1.93
C VAL A 194 -23.79 1.32 -3.29
N LEU A 195 -23.36 0.23 -3.94
CA LEU A 195 -22.78 0.28 -5.27
C LEU A 195 -23.78 0.87 -6.29
N TYR A 196 -25.02 0.41 -6.29
CA TYR A 196 -26.06 0.90 -7.19
C TYR A 196 -26.34 2.40 -7.01
N LEU A 197 -26.47 2.86 -5.76
CA LEU A 197 -26.69 4.27 -5.44
C LEU A 197 -25.52 5.14 -5.93
N ASN A 198 -24.28 4.73 -5.67
CA ASN A 198 -23.11 5.45 -6.17
C ASN A 198 -23.05 5.48 -7.71
N TYR A 199 -23.41 4.39 -8.39
CA TYR A 199 -23.48 4.34 -9.85
C TYR A 199 -24.53 5.31 -10.40
N LYS A 200 -25.69 5.42 -9.74
CA LYS A 200 -26.73 6.39 -10.10
C LYS A 200 -26.27 7.83 -9.95
N ILE A 201 -25.42 8.15 -8.97
CA ILE A 201 -24.80 9.47 -8.87
C ILE A 201 -24.02 9.79 -10.15
N ALA A 202 -23.16 8.87 -10.63
CA ALA A 202 -22.43 9.10 -11.87
C ALA A 202 -23.36 9.23 -13.09
N LYS A 203 -24.34 8.32 -13.24
CA LYS A 203 -25.08 8.19 -14.50
C LYS A 203 -26.36 9.01 -14.59
N SER A 204 -26.90 9.50 -13.47
CA SER A 204 -28.21 10.17 -13.44
C SER A 204 -28.15 11.63 -12.98
N PHE A 205 -27.08 12.07 -12.29
CA PHE A 205 -26.99 13.46 -11.83
C PHE A 205 -26.51 14.39 -12.96
N PRO A 206 -26.92 15.67 -12.95
CA PRO A 206 -26.31 16.67 -13.80
C PRO A 206 -24.81 16.77 -13.53
N ARG A 207 -24.02 16.88 -14.60
CA ARG A 207 -22.55 16.82 -14.57
C ARG A 207 -21.92 17.67 -13.46
N LYS A 208 -22.37 18.92 -13.29
CA LYS A 208 -21.84 19.87 -12.30
C LYS A 208 -21.94 19.39 -10.84
N TYR A 209 -22.87 18.49 -10.53
CA TYR A 209 -23.09 17.97 -9.18
C TYR A 209 -22.41 16.62 -8.94
N ILE A 210 -21.96 15.92 -9.99
CA ILE A 210 -21.35 14.58 -9.86
C ILE A 210 -20.20 14.57 -8.83
N PRO A 211 -19.21 15.48 -8.88
CA PRO A 211 -18.09 15.44 -7.93
C PRO A 211 -18.54 15.61 -6.47
N ALA A 212 -19.33 16.64 -6.18
CA ALA A 212 -19.79 16.93 -4.82
C ALA A 212 -20.67 15.80 -4.28
N ALA A 213 -21.66 15.34 -5.06
CA ALA A 213 -22.54 14.23 -4.68
C ALA A 213 -21.75 12.93 -4.43
N THR A 214 -20.75 12.65 -5.26
CA THR A 214 -19.87 11.47 -5.09
C THR A 214 -19.13 11.54 -3.77
N TRP A 215 -18.44 12.65 -3.47
CA TRP A 215 -17.67 12.79 -2.25
C TRP A 215 -18.55 12.79 -1.00
N ILE A 216 -19.67 13.51 -1.02
CA ILE A 216 -20.64 13.54 0.10
C ILE A 216 -21.17 12.14 0.35
N PHE A 217 -21.69 11.44 -0.68
CA PHE A 217 -22.24 10.10 -0.52
C PHE A 217 -21.22 9.11 0.04
N ASN A 218 -20.00 9.10 -0.51
CA ASN A 218 -18.97 8.13 -0.12
C ASN A 218 -18.42 8.41 1.29
N ILE A 219 -18.22 9.68 1.66
CA ILE A 219 -17.83 10.03 3.04
C ILE A 219 -18.97 9.67 3.99
N SER A 220 -20.21 10.06 3.70
CA SER A 220 -21.36 9.68 4.54
C SER A 220 -21.51 8.16 4.68
N THR A 221 -21.20 7.39 3.63
CA THR A 221 -21.21 5.93 3.68
C THR A 221 -20.14 5.39 4.63
N LEU A 222 -18.92 5.92 4.62
CA LEU A 222 -17.88 5.53 5.60
C LEU A 222 -18.36 5.75 7.04
N PHE A 223 -18.94 6.93 7.32
CA PHE A 223 -19.50 7.25 8.63
C PHE A 223 -20.67 6.34 9.01
N ALA A 224 -21.61 6.13 8.09
CA ALA A 224 -22.77 5.29 8.36
C ALA A 224 -22.39 3.82 8.55
N ASN A 225 -21.41 3.31 7.80
CA ASN A 225 -20.90 1.95 7.95
C ASN A 225 -20.34 1.69 9.35
N GLU A 226 -19.51 2.61 9.85
CA GLU A 226 -18.88 2.53 11.17
C GLU A 226 -19.91 2.74 12.29
N LEU A 227 -20.67 3.85 12.25
CA LEU A 227 -21.61 4.23 13.30
C LEU A 227 -22.77 3.24 13.45
N CYS A 228 -23.20 2.61 12.35
CA CYS A 228 -24.30 1.65 12.36
C CYS A 228 -23.82 0.19 12.39
N GLY A 229 -22.52 -0.09 12.38
CA GLY A 229 -21.95 -1.43 12.42
C GLY A 229 -22.38 -2.34 11.25
N GLY A 230 -22.33 -1.83 10.01
CA GLY A 230 -22.67 -2.59 8.81
C GLY A 230 -24.17 -2.85 8.59
N TYR A 231 -25.02 -2.04 9.23
CA TYR A 231 -26.49 -2.07 9.14
C TYR A 231 -27.10 -3.45 9.44
N PRO A 232 -26.98 -4.00 10.66
CA PRO A 232 -27.71 -5.20 11.05
C PRO A 232 -29.20 -5.00 10.81
N LEU A 233 -29.83 -5.93 10.08
CA LEU A 233 -31.27 -5.88 9.79
C LEU A 233 -32.08 -5.84 11.09
N GLU A 234 -31.63 -6.52 12.14
CA GLU A 234 -32.25 -6.45 13.47
C GLU A 234 -32.33 -5.00 13.96
N ARG A 235 -31.22 -4.25 13.92
CA ARG A 235 -31.19 -2.85 14.36
C ARG A 235 -32.05 -1.95 13.48
N MET A 236 -32.06 -2.21 12.17
CA MET A 236 -32.92 -1.48 11.25
C MET A 236 -34.40 -1.73 11.58
N ALA A 237 -34.79 -2.99 11.78
CA ALA A 237 -36.16 -3.37 12.15
C ALA A 237 -36.58 -2.69 13.46
N THR A 238 -35.73 -2.74 14.50
CA THR A 238 -36.00 -2.10 15.79
C THR A 238 -36.21 -0.59 15.68
N PHE A 239 -35.52 0.10 14.77
CA PHE A 239 -35.72 1.54 14.56
C PHE A 239 -37.09 1.88 13.97
N PHE A 240 -37.66 1.02 13.13
CA PHE A 240 -38.95 1.24 12.48
C PHE A 240 -40.15 0.70 13.29
N THR A 241 -39.92 -0.05 14.37
CA THR A 241 -40.96 -0.63 15.22
C THR A 241 -41.19 0.21 16.48
N VAL A 242 -42.45 0.62 16.73
CA VAL A 242 -42.84 1.41 17.91
C VAL A 242 -44.04 0.74 18.61
N GLY A 243 -43.76 -0.29 19.42
CA GLY A 243 -44.63 -0.85 20.46
C GLY A 243 -45.76 -1.80 20.02
N GLY A 244 -45.47 -3.10 19.81
CA GLY A 244 -46.47 -4.16 19.55
C GLY A 244 -45.91 -5.61 19.47
N ALA A 245 -46.79 -6.62 19.46
CA ALA A 245 -46.42 -8.05 19.46
C ALA A 245 -46.01 -8.61 18.08
N GLU A 246 -46.66 -8.16 16.98
CA GLU A 246 -46.22 -8.48 15.61
C GLU A 246 -44.82 -7.93 15.30
N GLU A 247 -44.39 -6.91 16.04
CA GLU A 247 -43.09 -6.27 15.92
C GLU A 247 -41.95 -7.13 16.48
N ALA A 248 -42.23 -7.91 17.54
CA ALA A 248 -41.27 -8.88 18.06
C ALA A 248 -40.95 -9.96 17.02
N HIS A 249 -41.93 -10.34 16.18
CA HIS A 249 -41.72 -11.30 15.09
C HIS A 249 -40.85 -10.72 13.97
N LEU A 250 -41.04 -9.44 13.60
CA LEU A 250 -40.21 -8.79 12.58
C LEU A 250 -38.75 -8.68 13.02
N VAL A 251 -38.49 -8.26 14.27
CA VAL A 251 -37.13 -8.15 14.83
C VAL A 251 -36.48 -9.53 14.94
N GLN A 252 -37.21 -10.55 15.40
CA GLN A 252 -36.71 -11.93 15.45
C GLN A 252 -36.39 -12.49 14.07
N TRP A 253 -37.26 -12.24 13.08
CA TRP A 253 -37.01 -12.61 11.69
C TRP A 253 -35.77 -11.90 11.13
N ALA A 254 -35.63 -10.60 11.38
CA ALA A 254 -34.48 -9.82 10.94
C ALA A 254 -33.16 -10.33 11.57
N ARG A 255 -33.17 -10.67 12.86
CA ARG A 255 -32.04 -11.31 13.55
C ARG A 255 -31.70 -12.68 12.95
N TYR A 256 -32.72 -13.49 12.66
CA TYR A 256 -32.51 -14.78 11.99
C TYR A 256 -31.84 -14.62 10.62
N ILE A 257 -32.26 -13.63 9.84
CA ILE A 257 -31.66 -13.32 8.55
C ILE A 257 -30.21 -12.80 8.69
N ASP A 258 -29.93 -11.94 9.66
CA ASP A 258 -28.55 -11.49 9.95
C ASP A 258 -27.62 -12.67 10.32
N GLY A 259 -28.17 -13.80 10.79
CA GLY A 259 -27.41 -15.04 11.04
C GLY A 259 -26.75 -15.63 9.79
N PHE A 260 -27.21 -15.29 8.58
CA PHE A 260 -26.60 -15.75 7.32
C PHE A 260 -25.50 -14.79 6.83
N GLY A 261 -24.46 -14.59 7.65
CA GLY A 261 -23.42 -13.59 7.43
C GLY A 261 -22.24 -13.99 6.53
N GLY A 262 -22.18 -15.24 6.04
CA GLY A 262 -21.05 -15.73 5.24
C GLY A 262 -19.74 -15.89 6.05
N LEU A 263 -18.61 -16.00 5.34
CA LEU A 263 -17.28 -16.21 5.95
C LEU A 263 -16.74 -15.00 6.73
N MET A 264 -17.14 -13.79 6.33
CA MET A 264 -16.70 -12.51 6.86
C MET A 264 -17.92 -11.57 7.00
N PRO A 265 -18.76 -11.76 8.03
CA PRO A 265 -20.02 -11.03 8.18
C PRO A 265 -19.86 -9.52 8.29
N ARG A 266 -18.72 -9.07 8.82
CA ARG A 266 -18.35 -7.66 9.01
C ARG A 266 -17.80 -7.04 7.72
N TRP A 267 -18.66 -6.93 6.72
CA TRP A 267 -18.33 -6.37 5.41
C TRP A 267 -17.88 -4.90 5.50
N GLU A 268 -18.36 -4.16 6.49
CA GLU A 268 -18.14 -2.73 6.68
C GLU A 268 -16.67 -2.37 6.89
N ILE A 269 -15.89 -3.24 7.54
CA ILE A 269 -14.48 -2.98 7.89
C ILE A 269 -13.62 -2.82 6.62
N LEU A 270 -13.80 -3.72 5.65
CA LEU A 270 -12.99 -3.75 4.43
C LEU A 270 -13.59 -2.90 3.32
N PHE A 271 -14.81 -2.40 3.51
CA PHE A 271 -15.51 -1.59 2.52
C PHE A 271 -14.80 -0.25 2.24
N ASN A 272 -13.95 0.23 3.15
CA ASN A 272 -13.18 1.46 2.97
C ASN A 272 -12.36 1.44 1.67
N LEU A 273 -11.78 0.30 1.28
CA LEU A 273 -11.09 0.17 -0.01
C LEU A 273 -12.05 0.24 -1.21
N THR A 274 -13.26 -0.30 -1.05
CA THR A 274 -14.29 -0.25 -2.10
C THR A 274 -14.73 1.19 -2.34
N VAL A 275 -14.91 2.00 -1.29
CA VAL A 275 -15.24 3.43 -1.39
C VAL A 275 -14.24 4.19 -2.30
N LEU A 276 -12.95 3.88 -2.22
CA LEU A 276 -11.96 4.49 -3.10
C LEU A 276 -12.22 4.17 -4.58
N ARG A 277 -12.67 2.96 -4.89
CA ARG A 277 -13.06 2.56 -6.25
C ARG A 277 -14.35 3.24 -6.70
N LEU A 278 -15.32 3.38 -5.81
CA LEU A 278 -16.57 4.07 -6.09
C LEU A 278 -16.33 5.52 -6.53
N ILE A 279 -15.49 6.24 -5.77
CA ILE A 279 -15.04 7.59 -6.10
C ILE A 279 -14.25 7.58 -7.42
N SER A 280 -13.32 6.63 -7.61
CA SER A 280 -12.55 6.54 -8.86
C SER A 280 -13.44 6.42 -10.09
N PHE A 281 -14.46 5.54 -10.05
CA PHE A 281 -15.38 5.37 -11.17
C PHE A 281 -16.13 6.65 -11.50
N ASN A 282 -16.74 7.29 -10.50
CA ASN A 282 -17.54 8.50 -10.71
C ASN A 282 -16.68 9.67 -11.23
N MET A 283 -15.48 9.84 -10.68
CA MET A 283 -14.57 10.91 -11.10
C MET A 283 -13.97 10.64 -12.48
N ASP A 284 -13.57 9.40 -12.78
CA ASP A 284 -13.09 9.02 -14.11
C ASP A 284 -14.20 9.19 -15.17
N TYR A 285 -15.45 8.86 -14.83
CA TYR A 285 -16.61 9.14 -15.68
C TYR A 285 -16.81 10.65 -15.88
N TYR A 286 -16.84 11.43 -14.80
CA TYR A 286 -17.01 12.88 -14.87
C TYR A 286 -15.96 13.57 -15.77
N TRP A 287 -14.70 13.14 -15.69
CA TRP A 287 -13.62 13.64 -16.55
C TRP A 287 -13.72 13.13 -18.00
N SER A 288 -14.26 11.93 -18.22
CA SER A 288 -14.46 11.38 -19.57
C SER A 288 -15.45 12.21 -20.41
N LEU A 289 -16.41 12.88 -19.77
CA LEU A 289 -17.45 13.66 -20.45
C LEU A 289 -16.90 14.88 -21.21
N ASP A 290 -15.79 15.46 -20.76
CA ASP A 290 -15.11 16.59 -21.42
C ASP A 290 -13.91 16.12 -22.27
N TYR A 291 -13.69 14.80 -22.37
CA TYR A 291 -12.56 14.29 -23.13
C TYR A 291 -12.83 14.41 -24.63
N PRO A 292 -11.93 15.04 -25.41
CA PRO A 292 -12.16 15.24 -26.84
C PRO A 292 -12.41 13.93 -27.59
N ALA A 293 -13.44 13.91 -28.45
CA ALA A 293 -13.88 12.72 -29.20
C ALA A 293 -12.79 12.12 -30.11
N ALA A 294 -11.88 12.94 -30.65
CA ALA A 294 -10.71 12.45 -31.37
C ALA A 294 -9.70 11.89 -30.36
N SER A 295 -9.61 10.56 -30.32
CA SER A 295 -8.87 9.77 -29.33
C SER A 295 -7.46 10.30 -29.16
N ALA A 296 -7.04 10.53 -27.91
CA ALA A 296 -5.64 10.89 -27.62
C ALA A 296 -4.66 9.80 -28.07
N ILE A 297 -5.14 8.57 -28.24
CA ILE A 297 -4.38 7.44 -28.78
C ILE A 297 -4.09 7.68 -30.27
N GLU A 298 -5.10 8.06 -31.05
CA GLU A 298 -4.95 8.36 -32.49
C GLU A 298 -4.10 9.61 -32.71
N LYS A 299 -4.41 10.71 -32.00
CA LYS A 299 -3.66 11.97 -32.10
C LYS A 299 -2.18 11.83 -31.76
N LYS A 300 -1.85 10.96 -30.82
CA LYS A 300 -0.47 10.71 -30.39
C LYS A 300 0.14 9.46 -31.05
N GLN A 301 -0.57 8.82 -31.99
CA GLN A 301 -0.18 7.58 -32.66
C GLN A 301 0.31 6.49 -31.68
N LEU A 302 -0.36 6.35 -30.55
CA LEU A 302 -0.02 5.37 -29.52
C LEU A 302 -0.54 4.00 -29.90
N ASP A 303 0.23 2.95 -29.59
CA ASP A 303 -0.23 1.57 -29.64
C ASP A 303 -1.16 1.29 -28.42
N PRO A 304 -2.46 1.02 -28.62
CA PRO A 304 -3.39 0.73 -27.53
C PRO A 304 -2.96 -0.47 -26.66
N ALA A 305 -2.26 -1.44 -27.25
CA ALA A 305 -1.80 -2.64 -26.55
C ALA A 305 -0.53 -2.39 -25.72
N ALA A 306 0.13 -1.24 -25.89
CA ALA A 306 1.40 -0.92 -25.26
C ALA A 306 1.40 0.46 -24.56
N LEU A 307 0.24 0.97 -24.16
CA LEU A 307 0.14 2.26 -23.47
C LEU A 307 1.07 2.34 -22.26
N SER A 308 1.63 3.53 -22.04
CA SER A 308 2.38 3.83 -20.82
C SER A 308 1.44 3.79 -19.60
N GLU A 309 1.98 3.56 -18.41
CA GLU A 309 1.18 3.58 -17.20
C GLU A 309 0.37 4.87 -17.04
N ARG A 310 1.02 6.03 -17.28
CA ARG A 310 0.37 7.33 -17.18
C ARG A 310 -0.79 7.44 -18.16
N ASP A 311 -0.62 6.93 -19.37
CA ASP A 311 -1.65 7.00 -20.40
C ASP A 311 -2.82 6.07 -20.07
N ARG A 312 -2.60 4.85 -19.57
CA ARG A 312 -3.69 3.96 -19.12
C ARG A 312 -4.54 4.57 -18.00
N VAL A 313 -3.91 5.37 -17.13
CA VAL A 313 -4.61 6.04 -16.02
C VAL A 313 -5.33 7.32 -16.50
N ASN A 314 -4.73 8.09 -17.40
CA ASN A 314 -5.23 9.41 -17.79
C ASN A 314 -6.14 9.42 -19.01
N ILE A 315 -6.03 8.44 -19.91
CA ILE A 315 -6.90 8.31 -21.08
C ILE A 315 -8.14 7.52 -20.62
N PRO A 316 -9.35 8.10 -20.68
CA PRO A 316 -10.56 7.38 -20.34
C PRO A 316 -10.84 6.29 -21.39
N PRO A 317 -11.48 5.18 -20.99
CA PRO A 317 -12.00 4.22 -21.96
C PRO A 317 -13.16 4.84 -22.75
N GLU A 318 -13.62 4.13 -23.78
CA GLU A 318 -14.80 4.52 -24.55
C GLU A 318 -16.04 4.75 -23.65
N PRO A 319 -16.96 5.67 -24.01
CA PRO A 319 -18.14 5.96 -23.19
C PRO A 319 -19.00 4.74 -22.85
N THR A 320 -19.04 3.74 -23.73
CA THR A 320 -19.78 2.48 -23.54
C THR A 320 -19.17 1.57 -22.47
N ALA A 321 -17.91 1.78 -22.10
CA ALA A 321 -17.26 1.06 -20.99
C ALA A 321 -17.80 1.49 -19.63
N PHE A 322 -18.39 2.69 -19.50
CA PHE A 322 -19.01 3.19 -18.27
C PHE A 322 -20.43 2.64 -18.11
N ASN A 323 -20.53 1.32 -17.99
CA ASN A 323 -21.77 0.57 -17.80
C ASN A 323 -21.77 -0.20 -16.47
N THR A 324 -22.93 -0.69 -16.05
CA THR A 324 -23.14 -1.36 -14.74
C THR A 324 -22.29 -2.62 -14.57
N ARG A 325 -22.09 -3.42 -15.63
CA ARG A 325 -21.31 -4.67 -15.55
C ARG A 325 -19.86 -4.36 -15.25
N ASN A 326 -19.26 -3.46 -16.02
CA ASN A 326 -17.87 -3.04 -15.85
C ASN A 326 -17.65 -2.38 -14.48
N TYR A 327 -18.61 -1.57 -14.03
CA TYR A 327 -18.58 -0.94 -12.73
C TYR A 327 -18.56 -1.95 -11.58
N VAL A 328 -19.48 -2.90 -11.56
CA VAL A 328 -19.56 -3.93 -10.50
C VAL A 328 -18.31 -4.82 -10.52
N ALA A 329 -17.89 -5.27 -11.70
CA ALA A 329 -16.67 -6.07 -11.86
C ALA A 329 -15.42 -5.34 -11.35
N TYR A 330 -15.31 -4.04 -11.61
CA TYR A 330 -14.21 -3.21 -11.12
C TYR A 330 -14.28 -2.99 -9.60
N ALA A 331 -15.43 -2.56 -9.09
CA ALA A 331 -15.62 -2.25 -7.67
C ALA A 331 -15.34 -3.48 -6.80
N LEU A 332 -15.81 -4.64 -7.24
CA LEU A 332 -15.71 -5.92 -6.52
C LEU A 332 -14.67 -6.88 -7.09
N TYR A 333 -13.68 -6.37 -7.83
CA TYR A 333 -12.62 -7.21 -8.41
C TYR A 333 -11.93 -8.03 -7.32
N SER A 334 -12.20 -9.34 -7.33
CA SER A 334 -11.98 -10.24 -6.19
C SER A 334 -10.52 -10.32 -5.72
N PRO A 335 -9.51 -10.39 -6.62
CA PRO A 335 -8.11 -10.41 -6.21
C PRO A 335 -7.65 -9.21 -5.40
N LEU A 336 -8.39 -8.10 -5.40
CA LEU A 336 -8.03 -6.88 -4.69
C LEU A 336 -9.20 -6.35 -3.84
N TYR A 337 -10.27 -7.12 -3.66
CA TYR A 337 -11.49 -6.66 -2.99
C TYR A 337 -11.28 -6.46 -1.49
N LEU A 338 -10.72 -7.48 -0.82
CA LEU A 338 -10.50 -7.47 0.63
C LEU A 338 -9.37 -6.54 1.04
N THR A 339 -8.23 -6.65 0.37
CA THR A 339 -7.06 -5.81 0.59
C THR A 339 -6.13 -5.89 -0.63
N GLY A 340 -5.12 -5.02 -0.69
CA GLY A 340 -4.15 -4.97 -1.77
C GLY A 340 -4.08 -3.61 -2.48
N PRO A 341 -3.33 -3.52 -3.58
CA PRO A 341 -3.18 -2.27 -4.29
C PRO A 341 -4.49 -1.71 -4.87
N ILE A 342 -4.62 -0.39 -4.80
CA ILE A 342 -5.72 0.36 -5.38
C ILE A 342 -5.43 0.60 -6.87
N LEU A 343 -6.36 0.15 -7.72
CA LEU A 343 -6.40 0.41 -9.15
C LEU A 343 -7.46 1.46 -9.45
N THR A 344 -7.24 2.27 -10.48
CA THR A 344 -8.26 3.19 -11.01
C THR A 344 -9.15 2.48 -12.03
N PHE A 345 -10.32 3.04 -12.35
CA PHE A 345 -11.24 2.43 -13.31
C PHE A 345 -10.62 2.36 -14.70
N ASN A 346 -10.01 3.46 -15.15
CA ASN A 346 -9.35 3.52 -16.46
C ASN A 346 -8.24 2.46 -16.59
N ASP A 347 -7.39 2.31 -15.57
CA ASP A 347 -6.30 1.35 -15.61
C ASP A 347 -6.82 -0.10 -15.55
N TYR A 348 -7.88 -0.36 -14.78
CA TYR A 348 -8.54 -1.67 -14.78
C TYR A 348 -9.08 -2.03 -16.17
N ILE A 349 -9.87 -1.16 -16.82
CA ILE A 349 -10.42 -1.44 -18.15
C ILE A 349 -9.32 -1.61 -19.20
N ALA A 350 -8.30 -0.74 -19.18
CA ALA A 350 -7.16 -0.85 -20.10
C ALA A 350 -6.46 -2.22 -19.98
N GLN A 351 -6.26 -2.71 -18.76
CA GLN A 351 -5.61 -4.01 -18.50
C GLN A 351 -6.51 -5.21 -18.79
N GLN A 352 -7.83 -5.05 -18.66
CA GLN A 352 -8.81 -6.07 -19.06
C GLN A 352 -8.95 -6.17 -20.59
N ARG A 353 -8.70 -5.08 -21.30
CA ARG A 353 -8.64 -5.07 -22.77
C ARG A 353 -7.33 -5.62 -23.30
N TYR A 354 -6.20 -5.12 -22.79
CA TYR A 354 -4.86 -5.53 -23.22
C TYR A 354 -4.01 -5.99 -22.04
N ALA A 355 -3.47 -7.20 -22.12
CA ALA A 355 -2.60 -7.73 -21.08
C ALA A 355 -1.32 -6.88 -20.96
N PRO A 356 -0.92 -6.44 -19.75
CA PRO A 356 0.30 -5.67 -19.57
C PRO A 356 1.55 -6.45 -20.02
N PRO A 357 2.39 -5.90 -20.92
CA PRO A 357 3.65 -6.53 -21.33
C PRO A 357 4.62 -6.78 -20.16
N SER A 358 4.47 -6.04 -19.06
CA SER A 358 5.25 -6.20 -17.84
C SER A 358 4.98 -7.52 -17.11
N LEU A 359 3.86 -8.21 -17.37
CA LEU A 359 3.51 -9.48 -16.73
C LEU A 359 4.11 -10.69 -17.46
N THR A 360 5.41 -10.88 -17.29
CA THR A 360 6.08 -12.10 -17.77
C THR A 360 5.92 -13.24 -16.75
N LYS A 361 5.85 -14.49 -17.23
CA LYS A 361 5.79 -15.68 -16.35
C LYS A 361 6.95 -15.70 -15.35
N THR A 362 8.15 -15.35 -15.79
CA THR A 362 9.35 -15.28 -14.95
C THR A 362 9.23 -14.21 -13.87
N ARG A 363 8.75 -13.00 -14.19
CA ARG A 363 8.57 -11.94 -13.19
C ARG A 363 7.53 -12.35 -12.15
N THR A 364 6.38 -12.89 -12.57
CA THR A 364 5.34 -13.33 -11.64
C THR A 364 5.84 -14.46 -10.72
N LEU A 365 6.61 -15.41 -11.26
CA LEU A 365 7.23 -16.49 -10.45
C LEU A 365 8.23 -15.91 -9.43
N LEU A 366 9.14 -15.05 -9.86
CA LEU A 366 10.13 -14.44 -8.96
C LEU A 366 9.47 -13.57 -7.89
N TYR A 367 8.39 -12.84 -8.24
CA TYR A 367 7.59 -12.09 -7.28
C TYR A 367 6.94 -13.02 -6.25
N GLY A 368 6.40 -14.17 -6.70
CA GLY A 368 5.86 -15.21 -5.81
C GLY A 368 6.90 -15.80 -4.85
N ILE A 369 8.12 -16.09 -5.35
CA ILE A 369 9.25 -16.53 -4.50
C ILE A 369 9.59 -15.45 -3.47
N ARG A 370 9.64 -14.17 -3.88
CA ARG A 370 9.91 -13.05 -2.97
C ARG A 370 8.83 -12.91 -1.90
N PHE A 371 7.55 -13.08 -2.26
CA PHE A 371 6.46 -13.14 -1.30
C PHE A 371 6.66 -14.27 -0.29
N PHE A 372 6.93 -15.50 -0.76
CA PHE A 372 7.17 -16.65 0.12
C PHE A 372 8.34 -16.41 1.10
N LEU A 373 9.47 -15.89 0.62
CA LEU A 373 10.62 -15.56 1.50
C LEU A 373 10.29 -14.47 2.52
N THR A 374 9.42 -13.52 2.16
CA THR A 374 8.95 -12.47 3.07
C THR A 374 8.05 -13.06 4.16
N LEU A 375 7.12 -13.95 3.78
CA LEU A 375 6.28 -14.69 4.71
C LEU A 375 7.12 -15.54 5.66
N LEU A 376 8.10 -16.27 5.12
CA LEU A 376 9.05 -17.06 5.93
C LEU A 376 9.83 -16.18 6.91
N SER A 377 10.24 -14.97 6.49
CA SER A 377 10.93 -14.02 7.38
C SER A 377 10.03 -13.57 8.54
N MET A 378 8.75 -13.30 8.28
CA MET A 378 7.78 -13.01 9.34
C MET A 378 7.58 -14.20 10.28
N GLU A 379 7.41 -15.41 9.74
CA GLU A 379 7.29 -16.62 10.54
C GLU A 379 8.51 -16.79 11.46
N LEU A 380 9.72 -16.66 10.94
CA LEU A 380 10.95 -16.73 11.74
C LEU A 380 10.95 -15.65 12.83
N ILE A 381 10.62 -14.40 12.51
CA ILE A 381 10.56 -13.32 13.50
C ILE A 381 9.60 -13.68 14.64
N LEU A 382 8.38 -14.15 14.33
CA LEU A 382 7.38 -14.47 15.35
C LEU A 382 7.73 -15.68 16.23
N HIS A 383 8.61 -16.58 15.78
CA HIS A 383 9.10 -17.71 16.59
C HIS A 383 10.27 -17.34 17.52
N TYR A 384 10.93 -16.22 17.29
CA TYR A 384 12.13 -15.81 18.03
C TYR A 384 11.98 -14.47 18.76
N ILE A 385 11.02 -13.64 18.35
CA ILE A 385 10.82 -12.27 18.82
C ILE A 385 9.34 -12.12 19.20
N TYR A 386 9.04 -12.23 20.49
CA TYR A 386 7.67 -12.19 21.03
C TYR A 386 7.24 -10.76 21.37
N ALA A 387 7.59 -9.80 20.51
CA ALA A 387 7.47 -8.38 20.82
C ALA A 387 6.02 -7.94 21.05
N LEU A 388 5.05 -8.55 20.35
CA LEU A 388 3.66 -8.16 20.50
C LEU A 388 3.02 -8.81 21.72
N ALA A 389 3.29 -10.10 21.97
CA ALA A 389 2.83 -10.77 23.19
C ALA A 389 3.36 -10.05 24.45
N ILE A 390 4.65 -9.67 24.45
CA ILE A 390 5.24 -8.84 25.52
C ILE A 390 4.51 -7.50 25.65
N SER A 391 4.25 -6.83 24.52
CA SER A 391 3.55 -5.54 24.51
C SER A 391 2.12 -5.63 25.06
N GLN A 392 1.38 -6.68 24.69
CA GLN A 392 -0.01 -6.88 25.12
C GLN A 392 -0.10 -7.24 26.61
N ALA A 393 0.81 -8.07 27.11
CA ALA A 393 0.84 -8.45 28.52
C ALA A 393 1.14 -7.28 29.46
N SER A 394 1.68 -6.16 28.93
CA SER A 394 2.06 -4.97 29.71
C SER A 394 2.81 -5.32 31.00
N PRO A 395 3.92 -6.07 30.91
CA PRO A 395 4.70 -6.47 32.08
C PRO A 395 5.32 -5.26 32.78
N ASP A 396 5.91 -5.50 33.95
CA ASP A 396 6.75 -4.49 34.58
C ASP A 396 7.94 -4.14 33.67
N TRP A 397 7.89 -2.93 33.09
CA TRP A 397 8.86 -2.43 32.15
C TRP A 397 10.25 -2.18 32.78
N SER A 398 10.32 -2.02 34.11
CA SER A 398 11.58 -1.81 34.82
C SER A 398 12.49 -3.04 34.81
N LEU A 399 11.92 -4.22 34.52
CA LEU A 399 12.66 -5.48 34.38
C LEU A 399 13.39 -5.61 33.03
N TYR A 400 13.24 -4.63 32.15
CA TYR A 400 13.94 -4.57 30.87
C TYR A 400 14.94 -3.42 30.88
N SER A 401 16.12 -3.67 30.32
CA SER A 401 17.07 -2.60 30.04
C SER A 401 16.55 -1.63 28.97
N ALA A 402 17.05 -0.39 28.97
CA ALA A 402 16.76 0.59 27.92
C ALA A 402 17.03 0.05 26.49
N GLY A 403 18.06 -0.79 26.33
CA GLY A 403 18.37 -1.45 25.07
C GLY A 403 17.33 -2.50 24.65
N GLN A 404 16.85 -3.33 25.60
CA GLN A 404 15.79 -4.31 25.32
C GLN A 404 14.48 -3.62 24.96
N LEU A 405 14.05 -2.61 25.73
CA LEU A 405 12.83 -1.84 25.44
C LEU A 405 12.92 -1.19 24.05
N SER A 406 14.05 -0.56 23.74
CA SER A 406 14.27 0.09 22.44
C SER A 406 14.25 -0.92 21.28
N MET A 407 14.82 -2.11 21.46
CA MET A 407 14.82 -3.15 20.42
C MET A 407 13.45 -3.81 20.28
N LEU A 408 12.73 -4.07 21.37
CA LEU A 408 11.34 -4.54 21.33
C LEU A 408 10.47 -3.57 20.54
N ALA A 409 10.59 -2.27 20.84
CA ALA A 409 9.92 -1.20 20.12
C ALA A 409 10.28 -1.20 18.62
N PHE A 410 11.57 -1.24 18.28
CA PHE A 410 12.06 -1.24 16.90
C PHE A 410 11.58 -2.46 16.10
N PHE A 411 11.63 -3.67 16.67
CA PHE A 411 11.15 -4.88 16.01
C PHE A 411 9.64 -4.93 15.91
N ASN A 412 8.90 -4.38 16.88
CA ASN A 412 7.45 -4.24 16.75
C ASN A 412 7.07 -3.37 15.53
N LEU A 413 7.80 -2.28 15.25
CA LEU A 413 7.61 -1.51 14.02
C LEU A 413 7.87 -2.34 12.74
N HIS A 414 8.82 -3.28 12.77
CA HIS A 414 9.07 -4.19 11.65
C HIS A 414 7.96 -5.22 11.49
N ILE A 415 7.44 -5.75 12.59
CA ILE A 415 6.29 -6.66 12.60
C ILE A 415 5.06 -5.94 12.03
N ILE A 416 4.82 -4.67 12.40
CA ILE A 416 3.76 -3.83 11.81
C ILE A 416 3.99 -3.58 10.31
N TRP A 417 5.22 -3.38 9.88
CA TRP A 417 5.51 -3.24 8.44
C TRP A 417 5.24 -4.56 7.69
N LEU A 418 5.70 -5.69 8.22
CA LEU A 418 5.51 -7.02 7.63
C LEU A 418 4.03 -7.45 7.60
N LYS A 419 3.27 -7.18 8.66
CA LYS A 419 1.84 -7.55 8.75
C LYS A 419 0.99 -6.86 7.69
N LEU A 420 1.40 -5.68 7.21
CA LEU A 420 0.74 -4.98 6.11
C LEU A 420 1.32 -5.37 4.75
N LEU A 421 2.65 -5.52 4.67
CA LEU A 421 3.36 -5.91 3.46
C LEU A 421 2.86 -7.25 2.90
N ILE A 422 2.75 -8.27 3.77
CA ILE A 422 2.49 -9.64 3.35
C ILE A 422 1.12 -9.79 2.69
N PRO A 423 0.00 -9.35 3.30
CA PRO A 423 -1.30 -9.36 2.62
C PRO A 423 -1.25 -8.56 1.31
N TRP A 424 -0.71 -7.33 1.31
CA TRP A 424 -0.67 -6.54 0.07
C TRP A 424 0.10 -7.21 -1.07
N ARG A 425 1.21 -7.88 -0.76
CA ARG A 425 1.95 -8.68 -1.75
C ARG A 425 1.17 -9.91 -2.21
N PHE A 426 0.48 -10.58 -1.29
CA PHE A 426 -0.35 -11.73 -1.63
C PHE A 426 -1.46 -11.36 -2.63
N PHE A 427 -2.25 -10.34 -2.33
CA PHE A 427 -3.35 -9.91 -3.20
C PHE A 427 -2.84 -9.28 -4.51
N ARG A 428 -1.67 -8.62 -4.48
CA ARG A 428 -0.99 -8.21 -5.72
C ARG A 428 -0.55 -9.41 -6.56
N LEU A 429 0.06 -10.43 -5.96
CA LEU A 429 0.43 -11.67 -6.65
C LEU A 429 -0.81 -12.33 -7.28
N TRP A 430 -1.93 -12.35 -6.56
CA TRP A 430 -3.20 -12.85 -7.10
C TRP A 430 -3.64 -12.10 -8.36
N ALA A 431 -3.64 -10.77 -8.33
CA ALA A 431 -3.93 -9.97 -9.51
C ALA A 431 -2.94 -10.24 -10.66
N MET A 432 -1.64 -10.40 -10.37
CA MET A 432 -0.61 -10.69 -11.37
C MET A 432 -0.78 -12.05 -12.04
N VAL A 433 -1.14 -13.09 -11.27
CA VAL A 433 -1.46 -14.42 -11.82
C VAL A 433 -2.72 -14.37 -12.67
N ASP A 434 -3.68 -13.52 -12.29
CA ASP A 434 -4.91 -13.31 -13.06
C ASP A 434 -4.69 -12.50 -14.35
N GLY A 435 -3.62 -11.70 -14.44
CA GLY A 435 -3.24 -10.94 -15.63
C GLY A 435 -3.43 -9.43 -15.53
N ILE A 436 -3.53 -8.90 -14.30
CA ILE A 436 -3.49 -7.47 -13.99
C ILE A 436 -2.18 -7.17 -13.26
N ASP A 437 -1.53 -6.05 -13.56
CA ASP A 437 -0.33 -5.55 -12.88
C ASP A 437 -0.70 -4.32 -12.04
N PRO A 438 -1.06 -4.47 -10.76
CA PRO A 438 -1.23 -3.35 -9.85
C PRO A 438 0.13 -2.81 -9.38
N PRO A 439 0.20 -1.57 -8.85
CA PRO A 439 1.43 -1.03 -8.26
C PRO A 439 1.84 -1.75 -6.96
N GLU A 440 3.14 -1.88 -6.69
CA GLU A 440 3.65 -2.36 -5.38
C GLU A 440 3.38 -1.30 -4.29
N ASN A 441 2.82 -1.73 -3.15
CA ASN A 441 2.42 -0.84 -2.07
C ASN A 441 3.55 -0.45 -1.10
N MET A 442 4.52 -1.33 -0.89
CA MET A 442 5.66 -1.08 0.00
C MET A 442 6.94 -1.08 -0.82
N VAL A 443 7.44 0.10 -1.14
CA VAL A 443 8.61 0.25 -2.02
C VAL A 443 9.91 -0.10 -1.29
N ARG A 444 10.02 0.28 -0.01
CA ARG A 444 11.22 0.12 0.81
C ARG A 444 10.88 -0.45 2.18
N CYS A 445 11.84 -1.15 2.77
CA CYS A 445 11.79 -1.54 4.19
C CYS A 445 11.68 -0.29 5.07
N VAL A 446 11.00 -0.38 6.22
CA VAL A 446 10.88 0.72 7.19
C VAL A 446 12.26 1.29 7.57
N SER A 447 13.25 0.43 7.82
CA SER A 447 14.64 0.81 8.08
C SER A 447 15.46 1.19 6.85
N ASN A 448 14.82 1.37 5.70
CA ASN A 448 15.43 1.95 4.51
C ASN A 448 14.69 3.24 4.11
N ASN A 449 14.27 4.04 5.09
CA ASN A 449 13.65 5.35 4.88
C ASN A 449 14.22 6.37 5.88
N TYR A 450 14.89 7.40 5.37
CA TYR A 450 15.46 8.49 6.18
C TYR A 450 14.64 9.80 6.12
N SER A 451 13.68 9.89 5.19
CA SER A 451 12.82 11.06 4.96
C SER A 451 11.38 10.68 5.20
N ALA A 452 10.66 11.49 5.99
CA ALA A 452 9.25 11.28 6.27
C ALA A 452 8.41 11.46 5.00
N PHE A 453 8.74 12.43 4.15
CA PHE A 453 8.05 12.60 2.86
C PHE A 453 8.29 11.45 1.89
N ALA A 454 9.50 10.91 1.87
CA ALA A 454 9.83 9.76 1.05
C ALA A 454 9.09 8.50 1.56
N PHE A 455 9.08 8.31 2.88
CA PHE A 455 8.35 7.26 3.57
C PHE A 455 6.86 7.24 3.19
N TRP A 456 6.12 8.34 3.36
CA TRP A 456 4.69 8.40 3.03
C TRP A 456 4.35 8.26 1.54
N ARG A 457 5.32 8.52 0.65
CA ARG A 457 5.17 8.25 -0.80
C ARG A 457 5.46 6.79 -1.16
N GLY A 458 6.33 6.13 -0.40
CA GLY A 458 6.72 4.73 -0.59
C GLY A 458 5.88 3.74 0.21
N TRP A 459 5.19 4.20 1.25
CA TRP A 459 4.24 3.44 2.07
C TRP A 459 2.84 3.52 1.48
N HIS A 460 2.17 2.37 1.37
CA HIS A 460 0.86 2.24 0.73
C HIS A 460 0.77 3.01 -0.61
N ARG A 461 1.77 2.82 -1.49
CA ARG A 461 1.98 3.64 -2.69
C ARG A 461 0.76 3.76 -3.60
N SER A 462 -0.05 2.70 -3.76
CA SER A 462 -1.28 2.79 -4.57
C SER A 462 -2.25 3.83 -4.01
N PHE A 463 -2.37 3.91 -2.69
CA PHE A 463 -3.23 4.86 -2.00
C PHE A 463 -2.69 6.27 -2.12
N ASN A 464 -1.38 6.47 -1.96
CA ASN A 464 -0.75 7.77 -2.22
C ASN A 464 -1.06 8.27 -3.64
N ARG A 465 -0.95 7.40 -4.65
CA ARG A 465 -1.25 7.75 -6.04
C ARG A 465 -2.73 8.05 -6.26
N TRP A 466 -3.61 7.30 -5.61
CA TRP A 466 -5.05 7.55 -5.62
C TRP A 466 -5.37 8.93 -5.02
N ILE A 467 -4.83 9.25 -3.84
CA ILE A 467 -4.98 10.55 -3.18
C ILE A 467 -4.49 11.67 -4.10
N VAL A 468 -3.31 11.48 -4.72
CA VAL A 468 -2.75 12.49 -5.61
C VAL A 468 -3.70 12.77 -6.78
N ARG A 469 -4.24 11.73 -7.40
CA ARG A 469 -5.13 11.86 -8.57
C ARG A 469 -6.51 12.43 -8.23
N TYR A 470 -7.17 11.91 -7.20
CA TYR A 470 -8.59 12.20 -6.95
C TYR A 470 -8.83 13.32 -5.93
N LEU A 471 -7.83 13.66 -5.11
CA LEU A 471 -7.96 14.67 -4.06
C LEU A 471 -6.95 15.82 -4.24
N TYR A 472 -5.65 15.53 -4.23
CA TYR A 472 -4.63 16.58 -4.21
C TYR A 472 -4.57 17.41 -5.50
N VAL A 473 -4.56 16.77 -6.68
CA VAL A 473 -4.49 17.47 -7.98
C VAL A 473 -5.76 18.30 -8.25
N PRO A 474 -6.99 17.79 -8.05
CA PRO A 474 -8.21 18.59 -8.18
C PRO A 474 -8.27 19.81 -7.25
N LEU A 475 -7.64 19.76 -6.07
CA LEU A 475 -7.49 20.92 -5.16
C LEU A 475 -6.40 21.92 -5.61
N GLY A 476 -5.88 21.81 -6.83
CA GLY A 476 -4.82 22.67 -7.37
C GLY A 476 -3.40 22.26 -6.99
N GLY A 477 -3.22 21.07 -6.40
CA GLY A 477 -1.92 20.50 -6.11
C GLY A 477 -1.17 20.11 -7.39
N GLY A 478 0.07 20.57 -7.55
CA GLY A 478 0.88 20.24 -8.73
C GLY A 478 0.75 21.19 -9.93
N ALA A 479 0.08 22.34 -9.78
CA ALA A 479 -0.03 23.42 -10.78
C ALA A 479 1.31 24.16 -11.06
N ARG A 480 2.38 23.41 -11.37
CA ARG A 480 3.64 23.92 -11.96
C ARG A 480 3.80 23.51 -13.43
N SER A 481 2.81 22.87 -14.06
CA SER A 481 2.86 22.53 -15.47
C SER A 481 1.46 22.58 -16.10
N GLY A 482 1.19 23.67 -16.83
CA GLY A 482 0.08 23.78 -17.77
C GLY A 482 -1.19 24.47 -17.24
N GLY A 483 -1.30 25.79 -17.47
CA GLY A 483 -2.59 26.48 -17.64
C GLY A 483 -3.33 26.93 -16.38
N ALA A 484 -2.91 28.06 -15.79
CA ALA A 484 -3.77 29.14 -15.23
C ALA A 484 -2.92 30.04 -14.30
N ASN A 485 -2.71 31.27 -14.73
CA ASN A 485 -2.20 32.42 -13.97
C ASN A 485 -0.96 32.23 -13.07
N LYS A 486 0.21 32.60 -13.64
CA LYS A 486 1.48 32.96 -12.96
C LYS A 486 1.35 34.18 -12.00
N SER A 487 0.20 34.43 -11.39
CA SER A 487 -0.10 35.66 -10.63
C SER A 487 -0.39 35.42 -9.14
N SER A 488 -0.47 34.17 -8.66
CA SER A 488 -0.64 33.96 -7.22
C SER A 488 0.67 34.21 -6.47
N SER A 489 0.66 35.14 -5.52
CA SER A 489 1.78 35.43 -4.62
C SER A 489 2.39 34.15 -4.02
N GLY A 490 3.72 34.15 -3.80
CA GLY A 490 4.44 33.00 -3.24
C GLY A 490 3.88 32.52 -1.89
N LEU A 491 3.20 33.40 -1.15
CA LEU A 491 2.52 33.07 0.11
C LEU A 491 1.21 32.31 -0.12
N LEU A 492 0.34 32.76 -1.03
CA LEU A 492 -0.94 32.12 -1.32
C LEU A 492 -0.76 30.70 -1.87
N SER A 493 0.24 30.49 -2.73
CA SER A 493 0.58 29.16 -3.24
C SER A 493 1.07 28.20 -2.14
N LYS A 494 1.85 28.70 -1.18
CA LYS A 494 2.28 27.93 0.00
C LYS A 494 1.12 27.62 0.96
N ALA A 495 0.27 28.62 1.24
CA ALA A 495 -0.91 28.43 2.09
C ALA A 495 -1.87 27.39 1.49
N ARG A 496 -2.11 27.44 0.16
CA ARG A 496 -2.88 26.41 -0.55
C ARG A 496 -2.23 25.04 -0.46
N GLN A 497 -0.91 24.95 -0.56
CA GLN A 497 -0.20 23.69 -0.41
C GLN A 497 -0.37 23.10 1.00
N ILE A 498 -0.26 23.92 2.05
CA ILE A 498 -0.49 23.49 3.44
C ILE A 498 -1.95 23.04 3.64
N PHE A 499 -2.91 23.83 3.13
CA PHE A 499 -4.32 23.47 3.18
C PHE A 499 -4.60 22.14 2.47
N ASN A 500 -4.04 21.92 1.28
CA ASN A 500 -4.19 20.67 0.54
C ASN A 500 -3.60 19.49 1.32
N PHE A 501 -2.45 19.68 1.99
CA PHE A 501 -1.90 18.65 2.87
C PHE A 501 -2.82 18.35 4.05
N LEU A 502 -3.34 19.38 4.72
CA LEU A 502 -4.28 19.20 5.83
C LEU A 502 -5.51 18.39 5.39
N VAL A 503 -6.14 18.76 4.26
CA VAL A 503 -7.30 18.05 3.72
C VAL A 503 -6.96 16.60 3.38
N VAL A 504 -5.81 16.35 2.76
CA VAL A 504 -5.34 14.99 2.45
C VAL A 504 -5.17 14.15 3.73
N PHE A 505 -4.46 14.66 4.74
CA PHE A 505 -4.24 13.91 5.98
C PHE A 505 -5.53 13.71 6.78
N THR A 506 -6.44 14.68 6.78
CA THR A 506 -7.78 14.51 7.36
C THR A 506 -8.55 13.40 6.65
N PHE A 507 -8.56 13.37 5.32
CA PHE A 507 -9.20 12.28 4.58
C PHE A 507 -8.55 10.92 4.87
N VAL A 508 -7.22 10.85 4.93
CA VAL A 508 -6.50 9.62 5.29
C VAL A 508 -6.91 9.12 6.68
N ALA A 509 -7.01 10.02 7.67
CA ALA A 509 -7.47 9.65 9.01
C ALA A 509 -8.91 9.12 8.96
N LEU A 510 -9.85 9.87 8.37
CA LEU A 510 -11.25 9.47 8.23
C LEU A 510 -11.43 8.13 7.50
N TRP A 511 -10.59 7.85 6.52
CA TRP A 511 -10.62 6.61 5.76
C TRP A 511 -10.09 5.40 6.55
N HIS A 512 -9.14 5.61 7.47
CA HIS A 512 -8.57 4.56 8.30
C HIS A 512 -9.46 4.19 9.49
N ASP A 513 -9.89 5.19 10.26
CA ASP A 513 -10.78 5.03 11.41
C ASP A 513 -11.40 6.40 11.74
N ILE A 514 -12.67 6.39 12.12
CA ILE A 514 -13.41 7.59 12.53
C ILE A 514 -13.09 7.96 13.99
N ASN A 515 -12.43 7.08 14.73
CA ASN A 515 -11.98 7.36 16.08
C ASN A 515 -11.04 8.57 16.12
N LEU A 516 -11.36 9.55 16.97
CA LEU A 516 -10.60 10.80 17.14
C LEU A 516 -9.12 10.57 17.46
N ARG A 517 -8.76 9.40 18.01
CA ARG A 517 -7.36 9.01 18.27
C ARG A 517 -6.52 8.94 16.99
N LEU A 518 -7.05 8.39 15.89
CA LEU A 518 -6.31 8.32 14.63
C LEU A 518 -6.23 9.70 13.95
N LEU A 519 -7.24 10.54 14.14
CA LEU A 519 -7.20 11.93 13.66
C LEU A 519 -6.10 12.73 14.37
N MET A 520 -6.03 12.65 15.70
CA MET A 520 -4.97 13.27 16.50
C MET A 520 -3.59 12.75 16.10
N TRP A 521 -3.46 11.44 15.88
CA TRP A 521 -2.22 10.85 15.39
C TRP A 521 -1.83 11.40 14.01
N GLY A 522 -2.79 11.47 13.06
CA GLY A 522 -2.56 12.02 11.73
C GLY A 522 -2.06 13.47 11.77
N TRP A 523 -2.60 14.29 12.67
CA TRP A 523 -2.14 15.66 12.88
C TRP A 523 -0.75 15.72 13.53
N LEU A 524 -0.46 14.84 14.49
CA LEU A 524 0.87 14.72 15.08
C LEU A 524 1.93 14.36 14.01
N ILE A 525 1.60 13.48 13.06
CA ILE A 525 2.49 13.19 11.93
C ILE A 525 2.75 14.45 11.10
N THR A 526 1.75 15.29 10.84
CA THR A 526 1.98 16.54 10.09
C THR A 526 2.94 17.48 10.81
N LEU A 527 2.87 17.54 12.15
CA LEU A 527 3.82 18.29 12.97
C LEU A 527 5.24 17.72 12.84
N PHE A 528 5.39 16.40 12.90
CA PHE A 528 6.70 15.72 12.82
C PHE A 528 7.37 15.79 11.45
N VAL A 529 6.62 16.14 10.40
CA VAL A 529 7.18 16.39 9.06
C VAL A 529 7.73 17.82 8.93
N LEU A 530 7.30 18.77 9.76
CA LEU A 530 7.74 20.17 9.70
C LEU A 530 9.25 20.36 9.90
N PRO A 531 9.93 19.68 10.85
CA PRO A 531 11.38 19.81 11.00
C PRO A 531 12.15 19.49 9.72
N GLU A 532 11.74 18.45 8.96
CA GLU A 532 12.35 18.12 7.67
C GLU A 532 12.18 19.27 6.66
N VAL A 533 10.97 19.87 6.60
CA VAL A 533 10.70 21.02 5.72
C VAL A 533 11.57 22.21 6.12
N ILE A 534 11.58 22.56 7.41
CA ILE A 534 12.33 23.70 7.94
C ILE A 534 13.83 23.51 7.69
N ALA A 535 14.37 22.32 7.98
CA ALA A 535 15.77 22.00 7.73
C ALA A 535 16.12 22.13 6.23
N THR A 536 15.26 21.64 5.34
CA THR A 536 15.47 21.75 3.88
C THR A 536 15.44 23.20 3.39
N LEU A 537 14.66 24.07 4.05
CA LEU A 537 14.60 25.50 3.76
C LEU A 537 15.82 26.26 4.30
N LEU A 538 16.27 25.93 5.51
CA LEU A 538 17.43 26.57 6.16
C LEU A 538 18.75 26.14 5.51
N PHE A 539 18.85 24.88 5.07
CA PHE A 539 20.06 24.29 4.49
C PHE A 539 19.84 23.80 3.05
N PRO A 540 19.61 24.72 2.09
CA PRO A 540 19.30 24.32 0.72
C PRO A 540 20.56 23.83 -0.02
N ALA A 541 20.44 22.72 -0.75
CA ALA A 541 21.56 22.01 -1.38
C ALA A 541 22.45 22.89 -2.28
N HIS A 542 21.90 23.91 -2.94
CA HIS A 542 22.67 24.78 -3.83
C HIS A 542 23.77 25.57 -3.09
N LYS A 543 23.57 25.92 -1.82
CA LYS A 543 24.57 26.63 -0.99
C LYS A 543 25.75 25.74 -0.58
N TRP A 544 25.59 24.42 -0.67
CA TRP A 544 26.56 23.45 -0.19
C TRP A 544 27.27 22.68 -1.32
N ARG A 545 27.11 23.10 -2.58
CA ARG A 545 27.72 22.45 -3.74
C ARG A 545 29.24 22.32 -3.66
N SER A 546 29.92 23.26 -2.99
CA SER A 546 31.37 23.23 -2.79
C SER A 546 31.83 22.27 -1.69
N ARG A 547 30.93 21.81 -0.81
CA ARG A 547 31.22 20.92 0.33
C ARG A 547 30.22 19.76 0.41
N PRO A 548 30.20 18.87 -0.60
CA PRO A 548 29.19 17.81 -0.70
C PRO A 548 29.24 16.82 0.46
N THR A 549 30.44 16.47 0.95
CA THR A 549 30.59 15.56 2.10
C THR A 549 30.03 16.17 3.39
N THR A 550 30.33 17.44 3.65
CA THR A 550 29.78 18.16 4.81
C THR A 550 28.26 18.24 4.73
N TYR A 551 27.71 18.50 3.54
CA TYR A 551 26.26 18.50 3.33
C TYR A 551 25.64 17.13 3.60
N ARG A 552 26.25 16.05 3.10
CA ARG A 552 25.80 14.67 3.37
C ARG A 552 25.78 14.36 4.86
N VAL A 553 26.82 14.74 5.61
CA VAL A 553 26.89 14.55 7.07
C VAL A 553 25.80 15.36 7.78
N LEU A 554 25.62 16.63 7.42
CA LEU A 554 24.57 17.50 7.98
C LEU A 554 23.16 16.91 7.73
N CYS A 555 22.88 16.49 6.50
CA CYS A 555 21.63 15.80 6.16
C CYS A 555 21.49 14.49 6.94
N GLY A 556 22.59 13.79 7.18
CA GLY A 556 22.62 12.56 7.97
C GLY A 556 22.16 12.79 9.41
N VAL A 557 22.65 13.85 10.07
CA VAL A 557 22.22 14.22 11.43
C VAL A 557 20.73 14.58 11.46
N GLY A 558 20.26 15.39 10.51
CA GLY A 558 18.83 15.73 10.40
C GLY A 558 17.94 14.51 10.16
N ALA A 559 18.42 13.56 9.35
CA ALA A 559 17.73 12.30 9.07
C ALA A 559 17.62 11.38 10.29
N VAL A 560 18.63 11.33 11.17
CA VAL A 560 18.51 10.61 12.45
C VAL A 560 17.37 11.18 13.29
N GLY A 561 17.27 12.52 13.38
CA GLY A 561 16.15 13.19 14.04
C GLY A 561 14.80 12.79 13.45
N ASN A 562 14.67 12.78 12.11
CA ASN A 562 13.45 12.33 11.44
C ASN A 562 13.09 10.88 11.75
N ILE A 563 14.06 9.97 11.75
CA ILE A 563 13.85 8.56 12.08
C ILE A 563 13.35 8.42 13.51
N LEU A 564 14.01 9.07 14.48
CA LEU A 564 13.60 9.02 15.89
C LEU A 564 12.19 9.57 16.11
N MET A 565 11.87 10.73 15.53
CA MET A 565 10.52 11.29 15.61
C MET A 565 9.48 10.34 15.01
N MET A 566 9.80 9.72 13.86
CA MET A 566 8.87 8.78 13.22
C MET A 566 8.71 7.48 14.00
N MET A 567 9.78 6.97 14.63
CA MET A 567 9.69 5.84 15.53
C MET A 567 8.79 6.17 16.73
N VAL A 568 9.02 7.28 17.42
CA VAL A 568 8.21 7.70 18.57
C VAL A 568 6.74 7.84 18.20
N ALA A 569 6.44 8.50 17.07
CA ALA A 569 5.07 8.70 16.60
C ALA A 569 4.31 7.39 16.38
N ASN A 570 4.98 6.41 15.76
CA ASN A 570 4.38 5.12 15.45
C ASN A 570 4.31 4.22 16.69
N LEU A 571 5.25 4.34 17.63
CA LEU A 571 5.21 3.60 18.89
C LEU A 571 4.04 4.03 19.77
N VAL A 572 3.78 5.34 19.89
CA VAL A 572 2.62 5.88 20.62
C VAL A 572 1.32 5.46 19.96
N GLY A 573 1.25 5.52 18.62
CA GLY A 573 0.03 5.24 17.88
C GLY A 573 -0.35 3.76 17.80
N PHE A 574 0.62 2.85 17.72
CA PHE A 574 0.36 1.46 17.29
C PHE A 574 1.08 0.36 18.08
N ALA A 575 1.99 0.68 19.02
CA ALA A 575 2.78 -0.33 19.73
C ALA A 575 2.62 -0.27 21.25
N LEU A 576 3.17 0.75 21.91
CA LEU A 576 3.36 0.80 23.36
C LEU A 576 2.37 1.72 24.09
N GLY A 577 1.65 2.57 23.35
CA GLY A 577 0.82 3.61 23.96
C GLY A 577 1.63 4.68 24.71
N LEU A 578 0.94 5.53 25.47
CA LEU A 578 1.57 6.63 26.21
C LEU A 578 2.37 6.14 27.42
N ASP A 579 1.88 5.12 28.12
CA ASP A 579 2.51 4.67 29.36
C ASP A 579 3.76 3.83 29.10
N GLY A 580 3.76 2.99 28.06
CA GLY A 580 4.98 2.32 27.60
C GLY A 580 6.02 3.30 27.04
N LEU A 581 5.60 4.40 26.39
CA LEU A 581 6.53 5.46 25.99
C LEU A 581 7.14 6.17 27.20
N LYS A 582 6.34 6.48 28.23
CA LYS A 582 6.86 7.10 29.46
C LYS A 582 7.92 6.21 30.12
N GLY A 583 7.66 4.90 30.22
CA GLY A 583 8.64 3.93 30.73
C GLY A 583 9.93 3.89 29.90
N LEU A 584 9.80 3.88 28.57
CA LEU A 584 10.97 3.97 27.68
C LEU A 584 11.77 5.26 27.89
N LEU A 585 11.09 6.40 27.98
CA LEU A 585 11.73 7.71 28.16
C LEU A 585 12.37 7.86 29.54
N SER A 586 11.73 7.35 30.60
CA SER A 586 12.29 7.38 31.95
C SER A 586 13.57 6.54 32.04
N GLU A 587 13.61 5.37 31.41
CA GLU A 587 14.82 4.53 31.39
C GLU A 587 15.96 5.14 30.56
N ILE A 588 15.62 5.72 29.40
CA ILE A 588 16.62 6.34 28.51
C ILE A 588 17.18 7.63 29.10
N LEU A 589 16.33 8.51 29.66
CA LEU A 589 16.75 9.84 30.12
C LEU A 589 17.09 9.88 31.62
N GLY A 590 16.59 8.93 32.41
CA GLY A 590 16.76 8.90 33.86
C GLY A 590 18.06 8.24 34.33
N SER A 591 18.83 7.61 33.45
CA SER A 591 20.09 6.93 33.81
C SER A 591 21.25 7.28 32.88
N TYR A 592 22.47 7.33 33.41
CA TYR A 592 23.69 7.52 32.60
C TYR A 592 23.86 6.42 31.55
N SER A 593 23.46 5.19 31.89
CA SER A 593 23.47 4.05 30.96
C SER A 593 22.49 4.24 29.81
N GLY A 594 21.30 4.80 30.07
CA GLY A 594 20.28 5.13 29.08
C GLY A 594 20.74 6.24 28.13
N ILE A 595 21.38 7.29 28.66
CA ILE A 595 21.95 8.37 27.84
C ILE A 595 23.08 7.82 26.95
N GLY A 596 23.96 6.99 27.50
CA GLY A 596 25.02 6.32 26.74
C GLY A 596 24.45 5.45 25.62
N PHE A 597 23.38 4.70 25.91
CA PHE A 597 22.64 3.93 24.90
C PHE A 597 22.03 4.84 23.82
N LEU A 598 21.41 5.97 24.18
CA LEU A 598 20.82 6.90 23.22
C LEU A 598 21.86 7.46 22.26
N VAL A 599 23.04 7.85 22.76
CA VAL A 599 24.14 8.33 21.92
C VAL A 599 24.61 7.22 20.97
N ALA A 600 24.78 6.00 21.46
CA ALA A 600 25.15 4.85 20.65
C ALA A 600 24.10 4.53 19.57
N ALA A 601 22.82 4.59 19.93
CA ALA A 601 21.69 4.39 19.02
C ALA A 601 21.66 5.47 17.93
N CYS A 602 21.85 6.74 18.28
CA CYS A 602 21.96 7.84 17.32
C CYS A 602 23.14 7.65 16.36
N ALA A 603 24.30 7.20 16.86
CA ALA A 603 25.46 6.90 16.02
C ALA A 603 25.19 5.72 15.08
N ALA A 604 24.56 4.64 15.56
CA ALA A 604 24.17 3.50 14.74
C ALA A 604 23.14 3.89 13.65
N LEU A 605 22.13 4.68 14.01
CA LEU A 605 21.16 5.23 13.06
C LEU A 605 21.84 6.12 12.03
N PHE A 606 22.81 6.95 12.44
CA PHE A 606 23.58 7.78 11.52
C PHE A 606 24.33 6.93 10.49
N VAL A 607 24.99 5.86 10.92
CA VAL A 607 25.63 4.89 10.01
C VAL A 607 24.60 4.30 9.05
N GLY A 608 23.45 3.86 9.56
CA GLY A 608 22.36 3.36 8.73
C GLY A 608 21.91 4.38 7.68
N VAL A 609 21.78 5.66 8.05
CA VAL A 609 21.42 6.75 7.14
C VAL A 609 22.49 6.96 6.07
N GLN A 610 23.77 6.91 6.41
CA GLN A 610 24.85 7.05 5.41
C GLN A 610 24.82 5.91 4.38
N VAL A 611 24.55 4.68 4.84
CA VAL A 611 24.32 3.54 3.94
C VAL A 611 23.08 3.78 3.06
N MET A 612 21.99 4.31 3.61
CA MET A 612 20.80 4.65 2.83
C MET A 612 21.07 5.72 1.76
N PHE A 613 21.89 6.73 2.05
CA PHE A 613 22.30 7.73 1.07
C PHE A 613 23.12 7.11 -0.06
N GLU A 614 24.08 6.24 0.27
CA GLU A 614 24.88 5.56 -0.75
C GLU A 614 24.04 4.64 -1.64
N ILE A 615 23.04 3.95 -1.07
CA ILE A 615 22.06 3.18 -1.86
C ILE A 615 21.30 4.08 -2.85
N ARG A 616 21.01 5.34 -2.48
CA ARG A 616 20.30 6.30 -3.37
C ARG A 616 21.22 6.77 -4.49
N GLU A 617 22.47 7.05 -4.17
CA GLU A 617 23.48 7.35 -5.19
C GLU A 617 23.72 6.16 -6.12
N GLU A 618 23.67 4.92 -5.61
CA GLU A 618 23.76 3.71 -6.43
C GLU A 618 22.58 3.56 -7.40
N GLU A 619 21.36 3.81 -6.92
CA GLU A 619 20.18 3.88 -7.79
C GLU A 619 20.36 4.95 -8.87
N LEU A 620 20.82 6.16 -8.50
CA LEU A 620 21.06 7.23 -9.47
C LEU A 620 22.12 6.84 -10.50
N ARG A 621 23.23 6.23 -10.09
CA ARG A 621 24.27 5.69 -10.99
C ARG A 621 23.72 4.62 -11.94
N ALA A 622 22.74 3.83 -11.49
CA ALA A 622 22.02 2.88 -12.33
C ALA A 622 20.96 3.55 -13.23
N GLY A 623 20.84 4.87 -13.24
CA GLY A 623 19.85 5.63 -14.00
C GLY A 623 18.45 5.64 -13.39
N ILE A 624 18.32 5.17 -12.15
CA ILE A 624 17.05 5.00 -11.44
C ILE A 624 16.85 6.16 -10.47
N LYS A 625 15.70 6.83 -10.56
CA LYS A 625 15.34 7.91 -9.63
C LYS A 625 13.96 7.66 -9.04
N MET A 626 13.92 6.87 -7.98
CA MET A 626 12.70 6.68 -7.20
C MET A 626 12.38 7.97 -6.45
N LYS A 627 11.12 8.40 -6.51
CA LYS A 627 10.64 9.58 -5.77
C LYS A 627 10.28 9.22 -4.32
N CYS A 628 10.84 8.16 -3.75
CA CYS A 628 10.54 7.61 -2.44
C CYS A 628 11.73 6.86 -1.85
#